data_AF-A0A6A5U381-F1
#
_entry.id   AF-A0A6A5U381-F1
#
_cell.length_a   1.000
_cell.length_b   1.000
_cell.length_c   1.000
_cell.angle_alpha   90.00
_cell.angle_beta   90.00
_cell.angle_gamma   90.00
#
_symmetry.space_group_name_H-M   'P 1'
#
loop_
_entity.id
_entity.type
_entity.pdbx_description
1 polymer ?
#
loop_
_entity_poly.entity_id
_entity_poly.type
_entity_poly.pdbx_seq_one_letter_code
_entity_poly.pdbx_strand_id
1 'polypeptide(L)'
;MSSTPARRKLNLRVFKSMIRRQARAPHRLAALHRTAPRTRLACRRKLACVLTPQISRTKKMCNLRERAHLKKDYKPKGNADTLFPGTYYLTEVDSMFRRKYEIKQ
;
A
#
# COMPACT_ATOMS: atom_id res chain seq x y z
N MET A 1 18.09 -69.55 -26.30
CA MET A 1 17.96 -68.63 -25.15
C MET A 1 17.80 -67.22 -25.74
N SER A 2 16.57 -66.71 -25.77
CA SER A 2 16.10 -65.49 -25.07
C SER A 2 16.60 -64.17 -25.68
N SER A 3 15.82 -63.16 -26.02
CA SER A 3 14.37 -62.90 -26.03
C SER A 3 14.17 -61.61 -26.83
N THR A 4 13.18 -61.56 -27.71
CA THR A 4 12.86 -60.37 -28.54
C THR A 4 11.99 -59.41 -27.73
N PRO A 5 12.24 -58.08 -27.69
CA PRO A 5 11.35 -57.17 -26.99
C PRO A 5 10.16 -56.85 -27.89
N ALA A 6 9.00 -57.38 -27.51
CA ALA A 6 7.71 -57.01 -28.10
C ALA A 6 7.41 -55.52 -27.83
N ARG A 7 7.54 -54.70 -28.87
CA ARG A 7 7.19 -53.27 -28.87
C ARG A 7 5.66 -53.13 -28.73
N ARG A 8 5.16 -53.07 -27.49
CA ARG A 8 3.73 -52.80 -27.20
C ARG A 8 3.35 -51.45 -27.81
N LYS A 9 2.57 -51.48 -28.89
CA LYS A 9 1.95 -50.30 -29.49
C LYS A 9 0.93 -49.73 -28.50
N LEU A 10 1.35 -48.80 -27.65
CA LEU A 10 0.42 -47.94 -26.92
C LEU A 10 -0.39 -47.14 -27.95
N ASN A 11 -1.70 -47.40 -27.95
CA ASN A 11 -2.64 -46.82 -28.89
C ASN A 11 -2.70 -45.29 -28.69
N LEU A 12 -2.22 -44.52 -29.68
CA LEU A 12 -2.13 -43.06 -29.64
C LEU A 12 -3.47 -42.36 -29.32
N ARG A 13 -4.60 -43.04 -29.51
CA ARG A 13 -5.94 -42.53 -29.18
C ARG A 13 -6.15 -42.38 -27.67
N VAL A 14 -5.63 -43.31 -26.87
CA VAL A 14 -5.78 -43.27 -25.41
C VAL A 14 -4.91 -42.15 -24.84
N PHE A 15 -3.68 -42.00 -25.32
CA PHE A 15 -2.77 -40.95 -24.84
C PHE A 15 -3.27 -39.53 -25.19
N LYS A 16 -3.85 -39.34 -26.40
CA LYS A 16 -4.50 -38.06 -26.77
C LYS A 16 -5.76 -37.76 -25.96
N SER A 17 -6.51 -38.77 -25.52
CA SER A 17 -7.69 -38.57 -24.65
C SER A 17 -7.33 -38.18 -23.22
N MET A 18 -6.18 -38.65 -22.73
CA MET A 18 -5.65 -38.30 -21.41
C MET A 18 -5.13 -36.86 -21.38
N ILE A 19 -4.44 -36.41 -22.44
CA ILE A 19 -3.93 -35.03 -22.55
C ILE A 19 -5.08 -34.00 -22.69
N ARG A 20 -6.19 -34.34 -23.36
CA ARG A 20 -7.33 -33.42 -23.50
C ARG A 20 -8.20 -33.26 -22.24
N ARG A 21 -8.04 -34.12 -21.22
CA ARG A 21 -8.72 -33.95 -19.92
C ARG A 21 -8.05 -32.93 -19.00
N GLN A 22 -6.77 -32.58 -19.26
CA GLN A 22 -6.03 -31.62 -18.44
C GLN A 22 -6.11 -30.16 -18.93
N ALA A 23 -6.85 -29.88 -20.01
CA ALA A 23 -6.91 -28.56 -20.63
C ALA A 23 -8.30 -27.87 -20.54
N ARG A 24 -9.03 -28.05 -19.43
CA ARG A 24 -10.22 -27.22 -19.12
C ARG A 24 -10.16 -26.73 -17.68
N ALA A 25 -9.54 -25.57 -17.49
CA ALA A 25 -10.14 -24.40 -16.82
C ALA A 25 -9.10 -23.28 -16.56
N PRO A 26 -8.85 -22.36 -17.50
CA PRO A 26 -8.32 -21.05 -17.17
C PRO A 26 -9.48 -20.06 -17.01
N HIS A 27 -10.39 -20.28 -16.04
CA HIS A 27 -11.44 -19.31 -15.73
C HIS A 27 -11.85 -19.36 -14.26
N ARG A 28 -10.89 -19.21 -13.34
CA ARG A 28 -11.23 -18.79 -11.96
C ARG A 28 -10.09 -18.17 -11.16
N LEU A 29 -9.22 -17.38 -11.81
CA LEU A 29 -8.28 -16.49 -11.12
C LEU A 29 -8.59 -15.00 -11.36
N ALA A 30 -9.85 -14.67 -11.67
CA ALA A 30 -10.34 -13.29 -11.79
C ALA A 30 -11.22 -12.86 -10.60
N ALA A 31 -11.06 -13.48 -9.42
CA ALA A 31 -11.91 -13.20 -8.25
C ALA A 31 -11.12 -12.93 -6.96
N LEU A 32 -9.94 -12.30 -7.08
CA LEU A 32 -9.31 -11.62 -5.94
C LEU A 32 -9.22 -10.11 -6.18
N HIS A 33 -10.27 -9.51 -6.74
CA HIS A 33 -10.73 -8.22 -6.20
C HIS A 33 -11.31 -8.51 -4.81
N ARG A 34 -10.43 -8.93 -3.88
CA ARG A 34 -10.73 -9.11 -2.47
C ARG A 34 -11.38 -7.80 -2.05
N THR A 35 -12.66 -7.88 -1.72
CA THR A 35 -13.44 -6.80 -1.15
C THR A 35 -12.71 -6.36 0.12
N ALA A 36 -11.81 -5.39 -0.03
CA ALA A 36 -11.14 -4.78 1.10
C ALA A 36 -12.27 -4.32 2.03
N PRO A 37 -12.22 -4.69 3.33
CA PRO A 37 -13.29 -4.32 4.23
C PRO A 37 -13.46 -2.80 4.11
N ARG A 38 -14.70 -2.35 3.85
CA ARG A 38 -15.08 -0.92 3.83
C ARG A 38 -15.04 -0.35 5.25
N THR A 39 -14.03 -0.72 6.03
CA THR A 39 -13.81 -0.21 7.36
C THR A 39 -13.27 1.21 7.26
N ARG A 40 -13.68 2.05 8.20
CA ARG A 40 -13.22 3.46 8.31
C ARG A 40 -11.69 3.57 8.24
N LEU A 41 -10.97 2.60 8.82
CA LEU A 41 -9.52 2.53 8.79
C LEU A 41 -8.94 2.29 7.39
N ALA A 42 -9.54 1.40 6.60
CA ALA A 42 -9.08 1.11 5.24
C ALA A 42 -9.30 2.32 4.31
N CYS A 43 -10.43 3.02 4.44
CA CYS A 43 -10.68 4.25 3.68
C CYS A 43 -9.71 5.37 4.07
N ARG A 44 -9.41 5.53 5.38
CA ARG A 44 -8.43 6.53 5.85
C ARG A 44 -7.02 6.27 5.29
N ARG A 45 -6.59 5.01 5.21
CA ARG A 45 -5.27 4.65 4.66
C ARG A 45 -5.14 4.94 3.17
N LYS A 46 -6.21 4.82 2.40
CA LYS A 46 -6.20 5.14 0.95
C LYS A 46 -6.05 6.64 0.67
N LEU A 47 -6.57 7.48 1.55
CA LEU A 47 -6.49 8.93 1.43
C LEU A 47 -5.11 9.47 1.84
N ALA A 48 -4.30 8.69 2.55
CA ALA A 48 -2.96 9.10 2.96
C ALA A 48 -2.04 9.24 1.73
N CYS A 49 -1.38 10.39 1.61
CA CYS A 49 -0.37 10.59 0.60
C CYS A 49 0.84 9.69 0.88
N VAL A 50 1.20 8.84 -0.08
CA VAL A 50 2.46 8.10 -0.04
C VAL A 50 3.57 9.06 -0.46
N LEU A 51 4.31 9.58 0.51
CA LEU A 51 5.55 10.29 0.22
C LEU A 51 6.54 9.26 -0.33
N THR A 52 7.04 9.49 -1.54
CA THR A 52 8.04 8.63 -2.15
C THR A 52 9.23 8.44 -1.20
N PRO A 53 9.91 7.28 -1.21
CA PRO A 53 11.11 7.03 -0.41
C PRO A 53 12.31 7.82 -0.91
N GLN A 54 12.10 9.00 -1.51
CA GLN A 54 13.12 10.02 -1.53
C GLN A 54 13.38 10.40 -0.08
N ILE A 55 14.32 9.67 0.52
CA ILE A 55 14.90 9.86 1.86
C ILE A 55 15.11 11.36 2.14
N SER A 56 15.41 12.14 1.09
CA SER A 56 15.56 13.59 1.14
C SER A 56 14.34 14.34 1.69
N ARG A 57 13.09 14.04 1.28
CA ARG A 57 11.90 14.81 1.70
C ARG A 57 11.52 14.50 3.15
N THR A 58 11.60 13.24 3.53
CA THR A 58 11.39 12.79 4.92
C THR A 58 12.47 13.33 5.85
N LYS A 59 13.75 13.25 5.45
CA LYS A 59 14.87 13.83 6.23
C LYS A 59 14.71 15.34 6.43
N LYS A 60 14.34 16.09 5.38
CA LYS A 60 14.06 17.53 5.49
C LYS A 60 12.98 17.82 6.54
N MET A 61 11.91 17.02 6.58
CA MET A 61 10.85 17.18 7.60
C MET A 61 11.34 16.84 9.01
N CYS A 62 12.14 15.77 9.18
CA CYS A 62 12.74 15.43 10.47
C CYS A 62 13.64 16.57 10.99
N ASN A 63 14.50 17.12 10.13
CA ASN A 63 15.39 18.23 10.50
C ASN A 63 14.60 19.51 10.87
N LEU A 64 13.44 19.76 10.24
CA LEU A 64 12.57 20.87 10.62
C LEU A 64 11.99 20.67 12.04
N ARG A 65 11.64 19.43 12.40
CA ARG A 65 11.13 19.11 13.74
C ARG A 65 12.19 19.28 14.81
N GLU A 66 13.42 18.85 14.53
CA GLU A 66 14.57 19.04 15.41
C GLU A 66 14.80 20.53 15.69
N ARG A 67 14.82 21.37 14.64
CA ARG A 67 15.00 22.83 14.76
C ARG A 67 13.84 23.55 15.46
N ALA A 68 12.64 23.00 15.40
CA ALA A 68 11.45 23.55 16.04
C ALA A 68 11.27 23.04 17.49
N HIS A 69 12.02 22.02 17.89
CA HIS A 69 11.89 21.45 19.22
C HIS A 69 12.29 22.48 20.29
N LEU A 70 11.41 22.69 21.28
CA LEU A 70 11.60 23.65 22.40
C LEU A 70 11.80 25.11 21.99
N LYS A 71 11.44 25.48 20.76
CA LYS A 71 11.51 26.87 20.32
C LYS A 71 10.29 27.65 20.78
N LYS A 72 10.53 28.77 21.46
CA LYS A 72 9.51 29.79 21.79
C LYS A 72 9.29 30.75 20.63
N ASP A 73 8.16 31.43 20.61
CA ASP A 73 7.78 32.41 19.58
C ASP A 73 7.88 31.83 18.15
N TYR A 74 7.36 30.62 17.98
CA TYR A 74 7.53 29.82 16.76
C TYR A 74 6.22 29.69 15.97
N LYS A 75 6.30 29.96 14.66
CA LYS A 75 5.24 29.69 13.68
C LYS A 75 5.66 28.55 12.74
N PRO A 76 4.86 27.47 12.63
CA PRO A 76 5.17 26.35 11.76
C PRO A 76 5.08 26.76 10.28
N LYS A 77 6.06 26.33 9.48
CA LYS A 77 6.17 26.67 8.04
C LYS A 77 5.49 25.63 7.12
N GLY A 78 4.59 24.82 7.65
CA GLY A 78 3.91 23.75 6.90
C GLY A 78 2.63 24.24 6.22
N ASN A 79 2.28 23.65 5.07
CA ASN A 79 1.05 23.99 4.35
C ASN A 79 -0.15 23.25 4.98
N ALA A 80 -1.10 23.99 5.57
CA ALA A 80 -2.32 23.44 6.14
C ALA A 80 -3.27 22.81 5.10
N ASP A 81 -3.16 23.22 3.83
CA ASP A 81 -4.00 22.71 2.73
C ASP A 81 -3.84 21.21 2.46
N THR A 82 -2.73 20.62 2.91
CA THR A 82 -2.48 19.17 2.76
C THR A 82 -3.15 18.32 3.83
N LEU A 83 -3.68 18.93 4.89
CA LEU A 83 -4.35 18.22 5.98
C LEU A 83 -5.77 17.80 5.59
N PHE A 84 -6.34 16.84 6.30
CA PHE A 84 -7.74 16.47 6.11
C PHE A 84 -8.68 17.48 6.78
N PRO A 85 -9.90 17.69 6.26
CA PRO A 85 -10.90 18.52 6.93
C PRO A 85 -11.22 17.95 8.32
N GLY A 86 -11.49 18.85 9.28
CA GLY A 86 -11.68 18.53 10.70
C GLY A 86 -10.40 18.22 11.47
N THR A 87 -9.22 18.44 10.89
CA THR A 87 -7.94 18.20 11.59
C THR A 87 -7.51 19.45 12.37
N TYR A 88 -7.22 19.28 13.66
CA TYR A 88 -6.56 20.30 14.47
C TYR A 88 -5.08 20.42 14.10
N TYR A 89 -4.61 21.64 13.83
CA TYR A 89 -3.21 21.93 13.53
C TYR A 89 -2.69 23.08 14.38
N LEU A 90 -1.37 23.08 14.62
CA LEU A 90 -0.68 24.12 15.39
C LEU A 90 -0.53 25.39 14.54
N THR A 91 -0.91 26.54 15.09
CA THR A 91 -0.78 27.84 14.42
C THR A 91 0.42 28.63 14.94
N GLU A 92 0.60 28.67 16.26
CA GLU A 92 1.71 29.37 16.88
C GLU A 92 2.01 28.87 18.30
N VAL A 93 3.24 29.11 18.72
CA VAL A 93 3.73 28.91 20.08
C VAL A 93 4.23 30.25 20.61
N ASP A 94 3.59 30.75 21.66
CA ASP A 94 3.94 32.04 22.28
C ASP A 94 5.22 31.93 23.14
N SER A 95 5.75 33.06 23.62
CA SER A 95 6.93 33.17 24.49
C SER A 95 6.80 32.41 25.82
N MET A 96 5.56 32.23 26.29
CA MET A 96 5.21 31.45 27.47
C MET A 96 4.97 29.95 27.17
N PHE A 97 5.37 29.47 25.99
CA PHE A 97 5.15 28.10 25.51
C PHE A 97 3.68 27.68 25.39
N ARG A 98 2.75 28.65 25.33
CA ARG A 98 1.33 28.40 25.07
C ARG A 98 1.15 28.07 23.60
N ARG A 99 0.39 27.01 23.29
CA ARG A 99 0.16 26.53 21.92
C ARG A 99 -1.25 26.90 21.47
N LYS A 100 -1.37 27.51 20.30
CA LYS A 100 -2.66 27.80 19.67
C LYS A 100 -2.94 26.82 18.55
N TYR A 101 -4.19 26.39 18.44
CA TYR A 101 -4.64 25.42 17.45
C TYR A 101 -5.86 25.94 16.70
N GLU A 102 -5.91 25.64 15.41
CA GLU A 102 -7.07 25.88 14.56
C GLU A 102 -7.55 24.56 13.95
N ILE A 103 -8.81 24.55 13.51
CA ILE A 103 -9.42 23.41 12.83
C ILE A 103 -9.44 23.73 11.35
N LYS A 104 -8.94 22.82 10.52
CA LYS A 104 -9.12 22.91 9.08
C LYS A 104 -10.59 22.64 8.73
N GLN A 105 -11.24 23.61 8.07
CA GLN A 105 -12.58 23.44 7.52
C GLN A 105 -12.58 22.46 6.33
#